data_AF-A0A2A2CZG7-F1
#
_entry.id   AF-A0A2A2CZG7-F1
#
_cell.length_a   1.000
_cell.length_b   1.000
_cell.length_c   1.000
_cell.angle_alpha   90.00
_cell.angle_beta   90.00
_cell.angle_gamma   90.00
#
_symmetry.space_group_name_H-M   'P 1'
#
loop_
_entity.id
_entity.type
_entity.pdbx_description
1 polymer ?
#
loop_
_entity_poly.entity_id
_entity_poly.type
_entity_poly.pdbx_seq_one_letter_code
_entity_poly.pdbx_strand_id
1 'polypeptide(L)'
;MHESFAQAKIRSEEWEQHGFRIEPEILAALKARIAQDRRSSGNGGLAFGHYLDAALRHAPTNVDEQIVWAQQFLDDRMAYVEKGKQSTYRVGRQAHALMSSLHQELQEADYGRRGLYVVSAALERLLIALNAEGELRRPERRSLTGGAPMA
;
A
#
# COMPACT_ATOMS: atom_id res chain seq x y z
N MET A 1 5.70 2.47 5.11
CA MET A 1 6.23 2.87 3.77
C MET A 1 7.74 2.65 3.65
N HIS A 2 8.59 3.21 4.53
CA HIS A 2 10.06 3.06 4.45
C HIS A 2 10.53 1.60 4.37
N GLU A 3 9.91 0.71 5.16
CA GLU A 3 10.22 -0.72 5.17
C GLU A 3 9.97 -1.38 3.81
N SER A 4 8.79 -1.17 3.20
CA SER A 4 8.46 -1.68 1.87
C SER A 4 9.45 -1.20 0.81
N PHE A 5 9.82 0.09 0.84
CA PHE A 5 10.84 0.60 -0.08
C PHE A 5 12.22 -0.05 0.14
N ALA A 6 12.66 -0.19 1.39
CA ALA A 6 13.95 -0.82 1.70
C ALA A 6 13.98 -2.29 1.27
N GLN A 7 12.90 -3.04 1.54
CA GLN A 7 12.80 -4.43 1.11
C GLN A 7 12.77 -4.55 -0.42
N ALA A 8 12.07 -3.68 -1.14
CA ALA A 8 12.09 -3.68 -2.61
C ALA A 8 13.49 -3.49 -3.19
N LYS A 9 14.37 -2.79 -2.47
CA LYS A 9 15.77 -2.55 -2.87
C LYS A 9 16.71 -3.69 -2.48
N ILE A 10 16.50 -4.29 -1.31
CA ILE A 10 17.39 -5.31 -0.75
C ILE A 10 17.03 -6.72 -1.25
N ARG A 11 15.72 -6.99 -1.42
CA ARG A 11 15.16 -8.32 -1.74
C ARG A 11 14.22 -8.24 -2.94
N SER A 12 14.66 -7.59 -4.01
CA SER A 12 13.83 -7.34 -5.20
C SER A 12 13.33 -8.61 -5.91
N GLU A 13 14.05 -9.72 -5.73
CA GLU A 13 13.75 -11.06 -6.22
C GLU A 13 12.52 -11.68 -5.53
N GLU A 14 12.22 -11.27 -4.30
CA GLU A 14 11.04 -11.72 -3.54
C GLU A 14 9.76 -10.94 -3.92
N TRP A 15 9.84 -10.03 -4.90
CA TRP A 15 8.71 -9.20 -5.33
C TRP A 15 8.07 -9.72 -6.59
N GLU A 16 6.77 -10.00 -6.53
CA GLU A 16 6.02 -10.67 -7.60
C GLU A 16 4.99 -9.71 -8.22
N GLN A 17 4.67 -9.92 -9.50
CA GLN A 17 3.67 -9.11 -10.20
C GLN A 17 2.26 -9.59 -9.87
N HIS A 18 1.37 -8.65 -9.59
CA HIS A 18 -0.06 -8.92 -9.42
C HIS A 18 -0.91 -7.83 -10.08
N GLY A 19 -2.10 -8.21 -10.56
CA GLY A 19 -3.06 -7.30 -11.17
C GLY A 19 -3.98 -6.66 -10.14
N PHE A 20 -3.98 -5.34 -10.03
CA PHE A 20 -4.78 -4.60 -9.07
C PHE A 20 -5.87 -3.79 -9.78
N ARG A 21 -7.06 -3.76 -9.18
CA ARG A 21 -8.11 -2.78 -9.48
C ARG A 21 -8.28 -1.90 -8.25
N ILE A 22 -8.20 -0.59 -8.46
CA ILE A 22 -8.24 0.42 -7.41
C ILE A 22 -9.27 1.46 -7.83
N GLU A 23 -10.09 1.90 -6.89
CA GLU A 23 -11.05 2.99 -7.11
C GLU A 23 -10.32 4.27 -7.63
N PRO A 24 -10.84 4.95 -8.67
CA PRO A 24 -10.16 6.09 -9.31
C PRO A 24 -9.74 7.24 -8.40
N GLU A 25 -10.56 7.65 -7.44
CA GLU A 25 -10.22 8.73 -6.50
C GLU A 25 -9.07 8.31 -5.57
N ILE A 26 -9.11 7.09 -5.04
CA ILE A 26 -8.01 6.53 -4.25
C ILE A 26 -6.72 6.46 -5.08
N LEU A 27 -6.82 6.05 -6.34
CA LEU A 27 -5.68 6.03 -7.25
C LEU A 27 -5.11 7.44 -7.48
N ALA A 28 -5.96 8.45 -7.62
CA ALA A 28 -5.55 9.84 -7.78
C ALA A 28 -4.87 10.39 -6.51
N ALA A 29 -5.46 10.13 -5.34
CA ALA A 29 -4.89 10.50 -4.05
C ALA A 29 -3.52 9.85 -3.82
N LEU A 30 -3.38 8.57 -4.18
CA LEU A 30 -2.11 7.86 -4.08
C LEU A 30 -1.04 8.47 -5.00
N LYS A 31 -1.39 8.85 -6.24
CA LYS A 31 -0.46 9.57 -7.15
C LYS A 31 0.04 10.86 -6.54
N ALA A 32 -0.88 11.65 -5.98
CA ALA A 32 -0.55 12.93 -5.35
C ALA A 32 0.41 12.70 -4.17
N ARG A 33 0.12 11.71 -3.32
CA ARG A 33 0.96 11.35 -2.18
C ARG A 33 2.36 10.93 -2.61
N ILE A 34 2.48 10.03 -3.60
CA ILE A 34 3.80 9.60 -4.12
C ILE A 34 4.60 10.80 -4.63
N ALA A 35 3.96 11.73 -5.36
CA ALA A 35 4.62 12.91 -5.87
C ALA A 35 5.07 13.87 -4.76
N GLN A 36 4.30 13.99 -3.67
CA GLN A 36 4.69 14.73 -2.48
C GLN A 36 5.89 14.08 -1.79
N ASP A 37 5.80 12.78 -1.48
CA ASP A 37 6.84 12.06 -0.75
C ASP A 37 8.16 12.00 -1.53
N ARG A 38 8.11 11.89 -2.87
CA ARG A 38 9.30 12.02 -3.73
C ARG A 38 9.97 13.38 -3.58
N ARG A 39 9.18 14.46 -3.51
CA ARG A 39 9.69 15.84 -3.36
C ARG A 39 10.28 16.06 -1.97
N SER A 40 9.54 15.71 -0.91
CA SER A 40 9.96 15.97 0.48
C SER A 40 11.17 15.13 0.90
N SER A 41 11.24 13.86 0.49
CA SER A 41 12.37 12.97 0.83
C SER A 41 13.56 13.11 -0.12
N GLY A 42 13.33 13.64 -1.32
CA GLY A 42 14.27 13.61 -2.44
C GLY A 42 14.51 12.20 -3.00
N ASN A 43 13.64 11.22 -2.69
CA ASN A 43 13.76 9.85 -3.19
C ASN A 43 12.86 9.63 -4.42
N GLY A 44 13.42 9.85 -5.61
CA GLY A 44 12.73 9.60 -6.89
C GLY A 44 12.36 8.13 -7.14
N GLY A 45 12.95 7.19 -6.39
CA GLY A 45 12.71 5.76 -6.53
C GLY A 45 11.40 5.27 -5.91
N LEU A 46 10.69 6.09 -5.13
CA LEU A 46 9.38 5.72 -4.57
C LEU A 46 8.39 5.44 -5.70
N ALA A 47 7.64 4.35 -5.66
CA ALA A 47 6.76 3.90 -6.73
C ALA A 47 5.50 3.25 -6.14
N PHE A 48 4.46 3.11 -6.95
CA PHE A 48 3.17 2.54 -6.56
C PHE A 48 3.26 1.22 -5.79
N GLY A 49 4.08 0.29 -6.28
CA GLY A 49 4.26 -1.02 -5.66
C GLY A 49 4.64 -0.93 -4.18
N HIS A 50 5.43 0.07 -3.78
CA HIS A 50 5.83 0.23 -2.38
C HIS A 50 4.68 0.65 -1.46
N TYR A 51 3.71 1.40 -1.98
CA TYR A 51 2.55 1.86 -1.22
C TYR A 51 1.47 0.78 -1.18
N LEU A 52 1.26 0.07 -2.30
CA LEU A 52 0.41 -1.11 -2.35
C LEU A 52 0.91 -2.17 -1.37
N ASP A 53 2.19 -2.52 -1.44
CA ASP A 53 2.82 -3.45 -0.52
C ASP A 53 2.67 -2.98 0.93
N ALA A 54 2.99 -1.72 1.25
CA ALA A 54 2.82 -1.18 2.60
C ALA A 54 1.37 -1.26 3.10
N ALA A 55 0.38 -0.91 2.26
CA ALA A 55 -1.03 -0.98 2.64
C ALA A 55 -1.47 -2.42 2.91
N LEU A 56 -1.07 -3.36 2.05
CA LEU A 56 -1.51 -4.75 2.11
C LEU A 56 -0.84 -5.54 3.23
N ARG A 57 0.38 -5.17 3.66
CA ARG A 57 0.99 -5.74 4.87
C ARG A 57 0.20 -5.47 6.15
N HIS A 58 -0.52 -4.36 6.18
CA HIS A 58 -1.37 -3.96 7.30
C HIS A 58 -2.85 -4.28 7.09
N ALA A 59 -3.20 -4.87 5.94
CA ALA A 59 -4.56 -5.31 5.68
C ALA A 59 -4.87 -6.60 6.47
N PRO A 60 -6.12 -6.80 6.89
CA PRO A 60 -6.52 -8.02 7.57
C PRO A 60 -6.38 -9.22 6.64
N THR A 61 -5.97 -10.35 7.20
CA THR A 61 -5.92 -11.64 6.50
C THR A 61 -7.19 -12.47 6.72
N ASN A 62 -8.06 -12.03 7.63
CA ASN A 62 -9.36 -12.67 7.87
C ASN A 62 -10.42 -12.09 6.92
N VAL A 63 -11.21 -12.97 6.30
CA VAL A 63 -12.24 -12.62 5.30
C VAL A 63 -13.33 -11.71 5.85
N ASP A 64 -13.82 -11.97 7.07
CA ASP A 64 -14.88 -11.16 7.68
C ASP A 64 -14.40 -9.73 7.92
N GLU A 65 -13.17 -9.55 8.40
CA GLU A 65 -12.58 -8.23 8.58
C GLU A 65 -12.34 -7.51 7.24
N GLN A 66 -11.94 -8.23 6.20
CA GLN A 66 -11.82 -7.67 4.85
C GLN A 66 -13.17 -7.22 4.31
N ILE A 67 -14.24 -7.99 4.53
CA ILE A 67 -15.61 -7.63 4.18
C ILE A 67 -16.03 -6.35 4.91
N VAL A 68 -15.75 -6.26 6.21
CA VAL A 68 -16.02 -5.06 7.02
C VAL A 68 -15.30 -3.83 6.44
N TRP A 69 -14.02 -3.96 6.10
CA TRP A 69 -13.26 -2.86 5.49
C TRP A 69 -13.87 -2.41 4.16
N ALA A 70 -14.23 -3.37 3.30
CA ALA A 70 -14.87 -3.07 2.03
C ALA A 70 -16.25 -2.43 2.20
N GLN A 71 -17.04 -2.85 3.20
CA GLN A 71 -18.36 -2.29 3.47
C GLN A 71 -18.24 -0.86 4.00
N GLN A 72 -17.34 -0.60 4.95
CA GLN A 72 -17.05 0.76 5.43
C GLN A 72 -16.65 1.71 4.29
N PHE A 73 -15.75 1.24 3.42
CA PHE A 73 -15.33 2.00 2.24
C PHE A 73 -16.50 2.39 1.31
N LEU A 74 -17.46 1.48 1.14
CA LEU A 74 -18.66 1.71 0.35
C LEU A 74 -19.64 2.64 1.06
N ASP A 75 -19.84 2.46 2.36
CA ASP A 75 -20.78 3.24 3.17
C ASP A 75 -20.37 4.72 3.22
N ASP A 76 -19.07 4.99 3.42
CA ASP A 76 -18.51 6.36 3.38
C ASP A 76 -18.75 7.06 2.05
N ARG A 77 -18.98 6.28 0.99
CA ARG A 77 -19.24 6.75 -0.38
C ARG A 77 -20.70 6.61 -0.79
N MET A 78 -21.61 6.24 0.12
CA MET A 78 -23.01 5.94 -0.18
C MET A 78 -23.18 4.96 -1.35
N ALA A 79 -22.27 3.99 -1.45
CA ALA A 79 -22.12 3.04 -2.55
C ALA A 79 -21.86 3.65 -3.95
N TYR A 80 -21.56 4.95 -4.04
CA TYR A 80 -21.14 5.62 -5.28
C TYR A 80 -19.64 5.44 -5.49
N VAL A 81 -19.28 4.42 -6.26
CA VAL A 81 -17.88 4.06 -6.56
C VAL A 81 -17.72 3.73 -8.03
N GLU A 82 -16.66 4.25 -8.64
CA GLU A 82 -16.30 3.91 -10.01
C GLU A 82 -15.42 2.66 -10.06
N LYS A 83 -15.62 1.86 -11.11
CA LYS A 83 -14.73 0.72 -11.38
C LYS A 83 -13.45 1.23 -12.02
N GLY A 84 -12.35 1.18 -11.27
CA GLY A 84 -11.04 1.52 -11.80
C GLY A 84 -10.54 0.52 -12.86
N LYS A 85 -9.57 0.99 -13.66
CA LYS A 85 -8.84 0.15 -14.61
C LYS A 85 -7.90 -0.80 -13.88
N GLN A 86 -7.75 -2.00 -14.40
CA GLN A 86 -6.78 -2.96 -13.90
C GLN A 86 -5.36 -2.51 -14.29
N SER A 87 -4.42 -2.60 -13.36
CA SER A 87 -2.99 -2.29 -13.57
C SER A 87 -2.12 -3.27 -12.80
N THR A 88 -0.97 -3.63 -13.36
CA THR A 88 -0.07 -4.62 -12.75
C THR A 88 1.06 -3.92 -11.99
N TYR A 89 1.29 -4.34 -10.75
CA TYR A 89 2.36 -3.82 -9.91
C TYR A 89 3.13 -4.96 -9.26
N ARG A 90 4.42 -4.72 -8.93
CA ARG A 90 5.19 -5.65 -8.10
C ARG A 90 4.97 -5.32 -6.63
N VAL A 91 4.73 -6.35 -5.82
CA VAL A 91 4.58 -6.27 -4.36
C VAL A 91 5.37 -7.41 -3.70
N GLY A 92 5.69 -7.28 -2.41
CA GLY A 92 6.42 -8.32 -1.68
C GLY A 92 5.56 -9.56 -1.45
N ARG A 93 6.21 -10.67 -1.10
CA ARG A 93 5.58 -11.99 -0.89
C ARG A 93 4.32 -11.97 -0.03
N GLN A 94 4.30 -11.24 1.08
CA GLN A 94 3.12 -11.19 1.97
C GLN A 94 1.91 -10.56 1.27
N ALA A 95 2.10 -9.40 0.65
CA ALA A 95 1.06 -8.72 -0.10
C ALA A 95 0.62 -9.55 -1.32
N HIS A 96 1.56 -10.23 -1.99
CA HIS A 96 1.27 -11.13 -3.09
C HIS A 96 0.40 -12.31 -2.66
N ALA A 97 0.73 -12.96 -1.53
CA ALA A 97 -0.01 -14.10 -1.00
C ALA A 97 -1.44 -13.72 -0.59
N LEU A 98 -1.60 -12.58 0.09
CA LEU A 98 -2.91 -12.01 0.40
C LEU A 98 -3.73 -11.81 -0.89
N MET A 99 -3.12 -11.22 -1.91
CA MET A 99 -3.85 -10.88 -3.12
C MET A 99 -4.22 -12.08 -3.98
N SER A 100 -3.37 -13.10 -3.97
CA SER A 100 -3.58 -14.34 -4.72
C SER A 100 -4.74 -15.17 -4.16
N SER A 101 -4.99 -15.07 -2.85
CA SER A 101 -6.06 -15.78 -2.15
C SER A 101 -7.36 -14.97 -2.07
N LEU A 102 -7.26 -13.63 -1.97
CA LEU A 102 -8.38 -12.73 -1.71
C LEU A 102 -9.62 -12.98 -2.59
N HIS A 103 -9.44 -13.15 -3.90
CA HIS A 103 -10.61 -13.31 -4.78
C HIS A 103 -11.39 -14.60 -4.47
N GLN A 104 -10.68 -15.71 -4.26
CA GLN A 104 -11.30 -16.99 -3.95
C GLN A 104 -11.98 -16.94 -2.58
N GLU A 105 -11.28 -16.44 -1.57
CA GLU A 105 -11.79 -16.34 -0.20
C GLU A 105 -13.05 -15.47 -0.12
N LEU A 106 -13.05 -14.32 -0.79
CA LEU A 106 -14.25 -13.48 -0.88
C LEU A 106 -15.36 -14.14 -1.70
N GLN A 107 -15.03 -14.92 -2.72
CA GLN A 107 -16.03 -15.64 -3.52
C GLN A 107 -16.74 -16.73 -2.71
N GLU A 108 -16.01 -17.44 -1.85
CA GLU A 108 -16.56 -18.44 -0.93
C GLU A 108 -17.47 -17.81 0.14
N ALA A 109 -17.28 -16.52 0.45
CA ALA A 109 -18.13 -15.73 1.33
C ALA A 109 -19.21 -14.90 0.60
N ASP A 110 -19.56 -15.24 -0.64
CA ASP A 110 -20.54 -14.53 -1.49
C ASP A 110 -20.23 -13.02 -1.71
N TYR A 111 -18.95 -12.64 -1.60
CA TYR A 111 -18.45 -11.27 -1.68
C TYR A 111 -17.41 -11.04 -2.80
N GLY A 112 -17.21 -12.03 -3.68
CA GLY A 112 -16.07 -12.09 -4.63
C GLY A 112 -15.90 -10.90 -5.58
N ARG A 113 -16.99 -10.22 -5.95
CA ARG A 113 -16.94 -9.02 -6.84
C ARG A 113 -16.44 -7.75 -6.15
N ARG A 114 -16.21 -7.79 -4.85
CA ARG A 114 -15.90 -6.62 -4.01
C ARG A 114 -14.45 -6.58 -3.53
N GLY A 115 -13.58 -7.48 -3.99
CA GLY A 115 -12.14 -7.49 -3.64
C GLY A 115 -11.42 -6.18 -3.99
N LEU A 116 -11.87 -5.45 -5.01
CA LEU A 116 -11.32 -4.13 -5.34
C LEU A 116 -11.54 -3.10 -4.22
N TYR A 117 -12.63 -3.22 -3.46
CA TYR A 117 -12.95 -2.32 -2.35
C TYR A 117 -12.09 -2.64 -1.12
N VAL A 118 -11.70 -3.90 -0.91
CA VAL A 118 -10.72 -4.26 0.12
C VAL A 118 -9.38 -3.57 -0.15
N VAL A 119 -8.89 -3.67 -1.40
CA VAL A 119 -7.64 -3.02 -1.81
C VAL A 119 -7.74 -1.50 -1.70
N SER A 120 -8.86 -0.92 -2.14
CA SER A 120 -9.07 0.53 -2.08
C SER A 120 -9.17 1.04 -0.64
N ALA A 121 -9.85 0.30 0.24
CA ALA A 121 -9.93 0.58 1.67
C ALA A 121 -8.55 0.50 2.36
N ALA A 122 -7.75 -0.52 2.04
CA ALA A 122 -6.40 -0.65 2.58
C ALA A 122 -5.50 0.54 2.19
N LEU A 123 -5.59 0.98 0.93
CA LEU A 123 -4.88 2.17 0.45
C LEU A 123 -5.40 3.45 1.11
N GLU A 124 -6.70 3.63 1.25
CA GLU A 124 -7.29 4.78 1.92
C GLU A 124 -6.81 4.90 3.38
N ARG A 125 -6.84 3.79 4.12
CA ARG A 125 -6.33 3.73 5.50
C ARG A 125 -4.85 4.08 5.58
N LEU A 126 -4.04 3.57 4.66
CA LEU A 126 -2.62 3.96 4.56
C LEU A 126 -2.48 5.46 4.30
N LEU A 127 -3.25 6.03 3.37
CA LEU A 127 -3.19 7.45 3.04
C LEU A 127 -3.60 8.32 4.23
N ILE A 128 -4.64 7.94 4.97
CA ILE A 128 -5.05 8.63 6.20
C ILE A 128 -3.93 8.60 7.24
N ALA A 129 -3.34 7.43 7.50
CA ALA A 129 -2.24 7.29 8.45
C ALA A 129 -1.03 8.13 8.04
N LEU A 130 -0.62 8.05 6.78
CA LEU A 130 0.48 8.84 6.24
C LEU A 130 0.20 10.35 6.29
N ASN A 131 -1.03 10.79 6.09
CA ASN A 131 -1.39 12.20 6.20
C ASN A 131 -1.31 12.69 7.66
N ALA A 132 -1.67 11.84 8.63
CA ALA A 132 -1.52 12.13 10.04
C ALA A 132 -0.05 12.19 10.49
N GLU A 133 0.82 11.33 9.94
CA GLU A 133 2.28 11.35 10.18
C GLU A 133 2.98 12.55 9.54
N GLY A 134 2.35 13.18 8.54
CA GLY A 134 2.90 14.29 7.78
C GLY A 134 3.82 13.85 6.65
N GLU A 135 4.69 14.76 6.23
CA GLU A 135 5.54 14.53 5.06
C GLU A 135 6.62 13.49 5.31
N LEU A 136 6.85 12.64 4.31
CA LEU A 136 7.96 11.70 4.35
C LEU A 136 9.30 12.45 4.36
N ARG A 137 10.02 12.38 5.48
CA ARG A 137 11.33 13.03 5.62
C ARG A 137 12.44 12.13 5.10
N ARG A 138 13.52 12.77 4.64
CA ARG A 138 14.76 12.08 4.32
C ARG A 138 15.32 11.44 5.61
N PRO A 139 15.76 10.17 5.59
CA PRO A 139 16.45 9.59 6.73
C PRO A 139 17.71 10.40 7.06
N GLU A 140 17.86 10.78 8.33
CA GLU A 140 19.10 11.40 8.78
C GLU A 140 20.25 10.41 8.57
N ARG A 141 21.29 10.82 7.86
CA ARG A 141 22.50 10.00 7.79
C ARG A 141 23.08 9.98 9.19
N ARG A 142 23.20 8.79 9.78
CA ARG A 142 23.99 8.61 11.00
C ARG A 142 25.42 9.03 10.65
N SER A 143 25.84 10.21 11.09
CA SER A 143 27.22 10.64 10.91
C SER A 143 28.10 9.65 11.67
N LEU A 144 29.01 8.98 10.97
CA LEU A 144 30.00 8.08 11.58
C LEU A 144 31.12 8.84 12.31
N THR A 145 30.91 10.12 12.62
CA THR A 145 31.83 10.92 13.46
C THR A 145 31.51 10.72 14.94
N GLY A 146 31.69 9.48 15.41
CA GLY A 146 31.63 9.12 16.83
C GLY A 146 32.99 8.60 17.29
N GLY A 147 33.89 9.53 17.60
CA GLY A 147 35.09 9.43 18.44
C GLY A 147 35.85 8.10 18.53
N ALA A 148 37.02 8.04 17.89
CA ALA A 148 38.13 7.30 18.48
C ALA A 148 38.74 8.18 19.58
N PRO A 149 38.76 7.77 20.86
CA PRO A 149 39.67 8.37 21.82
C PRO A 149 41.07 7.82 21.50
N MET A 150 41.94 8.70 21.01
CA MET A 150 43.38 8.51 21.10
C MET A 150 43.75 8.52 22.59
N ALA A 151 44.13 7.35 23.12
CA ALA A 151 44.88 7.20 24.35
C ALA A 151 46.00 6.19 24.10
#